data_AF-A0A0M8MQB0-F1
#
_entry.id   AF-A0A0M8MQB0-F1
#
_cell.length_a   1.000
_cell.length_b   1.000
_cell.length_c   1.000
_cell.angle_alpha   90.00
_cell.angle_beta   90.00
_cell.angle_gamma   90.00
#
_symmetry.space_group_name_H-M   'P 1'
#
loop_
_entity.id
_entity.type
_entity.pdbx_description
1 polymer ?
#
loop_
_entity_poly.entity_id
_entity_poly.type
_entity_poly.pdbx_seq_one_letter_code
_entity_poly.pdbx_strand_id
1 'polypeptide(L)'
;MESFEVTTVGDLIQAIELNQVGNRAWTSVSGELEDLAESWGWSPADLDRLQDDLTQAARETSGAYSASLPQIEHNGALVSIEVTIEPDSNVNLSFSFSPLP
;
A
#
# COMPACT_ATOMS: atom_id res chain seq x y z
N MET A 1 11.82 -6.85 -7.42
CA MET A 1 11.75 -8.24 -6.91
C MET A 1 10.52 -8.27 -6.04
N GLU A 2 9.58 -9.17 -6.32
CA GLU A 2 8.35 -9.30 -5.53
C GLU A 2 8.61 -10.30 -4.41
N SER A 3 8.31 -9.92 -3.16
CA SER A 3 8.39 -10.82 -2.02
C SER A 3 7.05 -10.82 -1.30
N PHE A 4 6.59 -12.00 -0.91
CA PHE A 4 5.41 -12.15 -0.07
C PHE A 4 5.80 -12.81 1.25
N GLU A 5 5.25 -12.32 2.35
CA GLU A 5 5.33 -12.94 3.67
C GLU A 5 3.94 -13.40 4.09
N VAL A 6 3.86 -14.60 4.70
CA VAL A 6 2.59 -15.15 5.20
C VAL A 6 2.77 -15.45 6.67
N THR A 7 1.99 -14.77 7.52
CA THR A 7 1.92 -15.04 8.94
C THR A 7 0.74 -15.94 9.25
N THR A 8 0.98 -17.06 9.92
CA THR A 8 -0.06 -18.03 10.32
C THR A 8 -0.14 -18.15 11.84
N VAL A 9 -1.35 -18.29 12.39
CA VAL A 9 -1.58 -18.66 13.80
C VAL A 9 -2.37 -19.96 13.83
N GLY A 10 -1.71 -21.05 14.27
CA GLY A 10 -2.26 -22.39 14.12
C GLY A 10 -2.40 -22.76 12.64
N ASP A 11 -3.58 -23.22 12.23
CA ASP A 11 -3.91 -23.56 10.85
C ASP A 11 -4.54 -22.38 10.05
N LEU A 12 -4.58 -21.17 10.64
CA LEU A 12 -5.22 -19.99 10.04
C LEU A 12 -4.19 -18.96 9.54
N ILE A 13 -4.43 -18.41 8.35
CA ILE A 13 -3.68 -17.26 7.83
C ILE A 13 -4.13 -16.03 8.62
N GLN A 14 -3.17 -15.39 9.29
CA GLN A 14 -3.39 -14.17 10.07
C GLN A 14 -3.05 -12.92 9.27
N ALA A 15 -1.99 -12.97 8.46
CA ALA A 15 -1.61 -11.88 7.59
C ALA A 15 -0.95 -12.39 6.32
N ILE A 16 -1.19 -11.69 5.21
CA ILE A 16 -0.36 -11.78 4.00
C ILE A 16 0.20 -10.38 3.76
N GLU A 17 1.51 -10.28 3.59
CA GLU A 17 2.18 -9.04 3.23
C GLU A 17 2.82 -9.20 1.85
N LEU A 18 2.39 -8.42 0.86
CA LEU A 18 3.01 -8.40 -0.47
C LEU A 18 3.82 -7.12 -0.63
N ASN A 19 5.14 -7.27 -0.66
CA ASN A 19 6.07 -6.19 -0.91
C ASN A 19 6.48 -6.19 -2.39
N GLN A 20 5.94 -5.24 -3.14
CA GLN A 20 6.34 -5.00 -4.52
C GLN A 20 7.47 -3.98 -4.56
N VAL A 21 8.71 -4.48 -4.42
CA VAL A 21 9.90 -3.66 -4.50
C VAL A 21 10.33 -3.51 -5.96
N GLY A 22 10.20 -2.30 -6.50
CA GLY A 22 10.52 -2.02 -7.90
C GLY A 22 11.07 -0.61 -8.08
N ASN A 23 11.98 -0.45 -9.05
CA ASN A 23 12.37 0.88 -9.53
C ASN A 23 11.25 1.42 -10.43
N ARG A 24 10.18 1.89 -9.77
CA ARG A 24 8.98 2.43 -10.41
C ARG A 24 8.88 3.91 -10.12
N ALA A 25 8.56 4.68 -11.15
CA ALA A 25 8.21 6.08 -10.99
C ALA A 25 6.80 6.19 -10.36
N TRP A 26 6.59 7.21 -9.53
CA TRP A 26 5.30 7.51 -8.90
C TRP A 26 4.14 7.53 -9.91
N THR A 27 4.33 8.11 -11.09
CA THR A 27 3.28 8.17 -12.13
C THR A 27 2.82 6.83 -12.65
N SER A 28 3.68 5.80 -12.61
CA SER A 28 3.29 4.43 -12.95
C SER A 28 2.46 3.83 -11.82
N VAL A 29 2.95 3.97 -10.59
CA VAL A 29 2.31 3.40 -9.39
C VAL A 29 0.96 4.05 -9.10
N SER A 30 0.82 5.35 -9.31
CA SER A 30 -0.46 6.05 -9.09
C SER A 30 -1.56 5.49 -10.01
N GLY A 31 -1.25 5.23 -11.29
CA GLY A 31 -2.19 4.64 -12.22
C GLY A 31 -2.57 3.19 -11.85
N GLU A 32 -1.61 2.40 -11.34
CA GLU A 32 -1.90 1.06 -10.80
C GLU A 32 -2.81 1.14 -9.56
N LEU A 33 -2.58 2.11 -8.66
CA LEU A 33 -3.41 2.33 -7.48
C LEU A 33 -4.81 2.83 -7.82
N GLU A 34 -4.97 3.63 -8.88
CA GLU A 34 -6.28 4.08 -9.38
C GLU A 34 -7.14 2.89 -9.86
N ASP A 35 -6.56 1.98 -10.63
CA ASP A 35 -7.25 0.76 -11.11
C ASP A 35 -7.61 -0.18 -9.95
N LEU A 36 -6.68 -0.36 -9.00
CA LEU A 36 -6.92 -1.15 -7.79
C LEU A 36 -7.99 -0.52 -6.88
N ALA A 37 -7.99 0.81 -6.73
CA ALA A 37 -8.99 1.51 -5.94
C ALA A 37 -10.40 1.32 -6.49
N GLU A 38 -10.57 1.46 -7.80
CA GLU A 38 -11.86 1.22 -8.46
C GLU A 38 -12.35 -0.23 -8.27
N SER A 39 -11.43 -1.19 -8.35
CA SER A 39 -11.73 -2.62 -8.22
C SER A 39 -12.03 -3.04 -6.78
N TRP A 40 -11.32 -2.49 -5.80
CA TRP A 40 -11.35 -2.99 -4.43
C TRP A 40 -12.28 -2.20 -3.52
N GLY A 41 -12.64 -0.97 -3.90
CA GLY A 41 -13.62 -0.15 -3.21
C GLY A 41 -13.03 1.05 -2.45
N TRP A 42 -11.76 1.38 -2.66
CA TRP A 42 -11.23 2.68 -2.23
C TRP A 42 -11.84 3.79 -3.07
N SER A 43 -12.16 4.91 -2.42
CA SER A 43 -12.69 6.06 -3.12
C SER A 43 -11.57 6.90 -3.75
N PRO A 44 -11.86 7.69 -4.81
CA PRO A 44 -10.90 8.64 -5.35
C PRO A 44 -10.38 9.64 -4.30
N ALA A 45 -11.19 9.94 -3.28
CA ALA A 45 -10.80 10.80 -2.16
C ALA A 45 -9.74 10.16 -1.26
N ASP A 46 -9.71 8.82 -1.16
CA ASP A 46 -8.68 8.11 -0.41
C ASP A 46 -7.32 8.20 -1.11
N LEU A 47 -7.32 8.16 -2.45
CA LEU A 47 -6.10 8.35 -3.26
C LEU A 47 -5.59 9.80 -3.21
N ASP A 48 -6.49 10.78 -3.28
CA ASP A 48 -6.13 12.21 -3.14
C ASP A 48 -5.50 12.46 -1.77
N ARG A 49 -6.10 11.87 -0.72
CA ARG A 49 -5.55 11.93 0.64
C ARG A 49 -4.18 11.26 0.74
N LEU A 50 -4.00 10.08 0.17
CA LEU A 50 -2.71 9.39 0.13
C LEU A 50 -1.63 10.27 -0.50
N GLN A 51 -1.96 10.95 -1.61
CA GLN A 51 -1.02 11.86 -2.27
C GLN A 51 -0.67 13.08 -1.41
N ASP A 52 -1.65 13.65 -0.69
CA ASP A 52 -1.40 14.75 0.25
C ASP A 52 -0.52 14.31 1.42
N ASP A 53 -0.82 13.16 2.04
CA ASP A 53 -0.03 12.57 3.12
C ASP A 53 1.41 12.28 2.67
N LEU A 54 1.64 11.74 1.47
CA LEU A 54 2.98 11.55 0.91
C LEU A 54 3.70 12.88 0.64
N THR A 55 2.97 13.88 0.12
CA THR A 55 3.54 15.21 -0.14
C THR A 55 3.94 15.90 1.16
N GLN A 56 3.15 15.73 2.21
CA GLN A 56 3.46 16.22 3.54
C GLN A 56 4.69 15.49 4.10
N ALA A 57 4.70 14.16 4.07
CA ALA A 57 5.80 13.35 4.58
C ALA A 57 7.15 13.66 3.87
N ALA A 58 7.11 13.91 2.57
CA ALA A 58 8.27 14.35 1.78
C ALA A 58 8.86 15.70 2.23
N ARG A 59 8.05 16.57 2.83
CA ARG A 59 8.51 17.86 3.37
C ARG A 59 9.12 17.71 4.76
N GLU A 60 8.67 16.72 5.51
CA GLU A 60 9.10 16.48 6.90
C GLU A 60 10.38 15.64 6.97
N THR A 61 10.64 14.81 5.96
CA THR A 61 11.73 13.82 5.96
C THR A 61 12.57 13.90 4.69
N SER A 62 13.90 13.89 4.84
CA SER A 62 14.85 13.85 3.70
C SER A 62 15.29 12.43 3.32
N GLY A 63 14.75 11.41 3.98
CA GLY A 63 14.97 9.99 3.72
C GLY A 63 13.76 9.32 3.06
N ALA A 64 13.62 8.01 3.24
CA ALA A 64 12.40 7.31 2.83
C ALA A 64 11.19 7.85 3.61
N TYR A 65 10.06 7.96 2.95
CA TYR A 65 8.80 8.38 3.56
C TYR A 65 7.64 7.53 3.03
N SER A 66 6.61 7.35 3.84
CA SER A 66 5.47 6.51 3.49
C SER A 66 4.15 7.11 3.91
N ALA A 67 3.09 6.63 3.27
CA ALA A 67 1.70 6.87 3.66
C ALA A 67 0.86 5.66 3.29
N SER A 68 -0.31 5.53 3.90
CA SER A 68 -1.18 4.36 3.73
C SER A 68 -2.61 4.75 3.38
N LEU A 69 -3.25 3.87 2.59
CA LEU A 69 -4.68 3.94 2.33
C LEU A 69 -5.47 3.42 3.54
N PRO A 70 -6.70 3.88 3.75
CA PRO A 70 -7.54 3.35 4.81
C PRO A 70 -7.81 1.86 4.60
N GLN A 71 -7.97 1.12 5.69
CA GLN A 71 -8.27 -0.29 5.60
C GLN A 71 -9.71 -0.51 5.11
N ILE A 72 -9.88 -1.38 4.12
CA ILE A 72 -11.19 -1.73 3.55
C ILE A 72 -11.46 -3.23 3.68
N GLU A 73 -12.72 -3.63 3.70
CA GLU A 73 -13.09 -5.03 3.55
C GLU A 73 -13.18 -5.38 2.06
N HIS A 74 -12.44 -6.40 1.65
CA HIS A 74 -12.49 -6.95 0.29
C HIS A 74 -12.46 -8.48 0.37
N ASN A 75 -13.46 -9.14 -0.22
CA ASN A 75 -13.58 -10.61 -0.25
C ASN A 75 -13.46 -11.30 1.14
N GLY A 76 -13.98 -10.67 2.20
CA GLY A 76 -13.96 -11.23 3.56
C GLY A 76 -12.62 -11.09 4.29
N ALA A 77 -11.69 -10.30 3.75
CA ALA A 77 -10.46 -9.89 4.39
C ALA A 77 -10.40 -8.37 4.51
N LEU A 78 -9.72 -7.89 5.54
CA LEU A 78 -9.32 -6.51 5.67
C LEU A 78 -8.05 -6.28 4.87
N VAL A 79 -8.04 -5.24 4.04
CA VAL A 79 -6.96 -4.94 3.12
C VAL A 79 -6.48 -3.52 3.36
N SER A 80 -5.16 -3.36 3.43
CA SER A 80 -4.48 -2.06 3.53
C SER A 80 -3.32 -2.02 2.54
N ILE A 81 -2.97 -0.81 2.11
CA ILE A 81 -1.81 -0.54 1.26
C ILE A 81 -0.98 0.53 1.92
N GLU A 82 0.30 0.27 2.10
CA GLU A 82 1.32 1.26 2.40
C GLU A 82 2.15 1.53 1.15
N VAL A 83 2.36 2.81 0.86
CA VAL A 83 3.22 3.28 -0.22
C VAL A 83 4.42 3.97 0.38
N THR A 84 5.60 3.49 0.02
CA THR A 84 6.88 4.02 0.50
C THR A 84 7.67 4.56 -0.67
N ILE A 85 8.10 5.82 -0.57
CA ILE A 85 8.99 6.47 -1.52
C ILE A 85 10.40 6.45 -0.93
N GLU A 86 11.31 5.77 -1.61
CA GLU A 86 12.71 5.68 -1.24
C GLU A 86 13.47 6.97 -1.58
N PRO A 87 14.66 7.21 -0.97
CA PRO A 87 15.46 8.41 -1.25
C PRO A 87 15.92 8.52 -2.71
N ASP A 88 15.99 7.41 -3.42
CA ASP A 88 16.32 7.32 -4.85
C ASP A 88 15.10 7.51 -5.76
N SER A 89 13.95 7.87 -5.19
CA SER A 89 12.64 8.02 -5.85
C SER A 89 11.99 6.71 -6.34
N ASN A 90 12.51 5.55 -5.93
CA ASN A 90 11.82 4.28 -6.13
C ASN A 90 10.56 4.22 -5.25
N VAL A 91 9.48 3.68 -5.81
CA VAL A 91 8.21 3.51 -5.11
C VAL A 91 7.98 2.03 -4.80
N ASN A 92 7.86 1.74 -3.50
CA ASN A 92 7.53 0.43 -2.97
C ASN A 92 6.07 0.41 -2.52
N LEU A 93 5.37 -0.68 -2.82
CA LEU A 93 4.03 -0.95 -2.33
C LEU A 93 4.08 -2.13 -1.38
N SER A 94 3.50 -1.99 -0.19
CA SER A 94 3.23 -3.08 0.74
C SER A 94 1.73 -3.26 0.88
N PHE A 95 1.23 -4.44 0.55
CA PHE A 95 -0.18 -4.79 0.74
C PHE A 95 -0.30 -5.70 1.96
N SER A 96 -1.16 -5.35 2.90
CA SER A 96 -1.44 -6.18 4.07
C SER A 96 -2.87 -6.70 4.01
N PHE A 97 -3.05 -8.01 4.11
CA PHE A 97 -4.35 -8.69 4.15
C PHE A 97 -4.51 -9.39 5.49
N SER A 98 -5.60 -9.12 6.22
CA SER A 98 -5.89 -9.77 7.50
C SER A 98 -7.32 -10.31 7.52
N PRO A 99 -7.60 -11.42 8.22
CA PRO A 99 -8.97 -11.90 8.38
C PRO A 99 -9.81 -10.88 9.17
N LEU A 100 -11.12 -10.86 8.92
CA LEU A 100 -12.06 -10.12 9.74
C LEU A 100 -12.05 -10.66 11.20
N PRO A 101 -12.23 -9.79 12.20
CA PRO A 101 -12.24 -10.17 13.62
C PRO A 101 -13.41 -11.08 14.02
#